data_AF-A0A4R7ZF77-F1
#
_entry.id   AF-A0A4R7ZF77-F1
#
_cell.length_a   1.000
_cell.length_b   1.000
_cell.length_c   1.000
_cell.angle_alpha   90.00
_cell.angle_beta   90.00
_cell.angle_gamma   90.00
#
_symmetry.space_group_name_H-M   'P 1'
#
loop_
_entity.id
_entity.type
_entity.pdbx_description
1 polymer ?
#
loop_
_entity_poly.entity_id
_entity_poly.type
_entity_poly.pdbx_seq_one_letter_code
_entity_poly.pdbx_strand_id
1 'polypeptide(L)' 'MKLRLHVHHVRSGGWCADIDDDNDRQPDDPYWCVDHWPTLESALVAGCAELAKLVTTSAPIRVSGYYEAVLAA' A
#
# COMPACT_ATOMS: atom_id res chain seq x y z
N MET A 1 -2.21 13.76 7.54
CA MET A 1 -1.40 12.60 7.12
C MET A 1 -0.84 12.87 5.73
N LYS A 2 0.41 12.50 5.44
CA LYS A 2 0.99 12.61 4.09
C LYS A 2 1.23 11.20 3.57
N LEU A 3 0.36 10.75 2.67
CA LEU A 3 0.48 9.45 2.03
C LEU A 3 1.56 9.47 0.95
N ARG A 4 2.27 8.36 0.80
CA ARG A 4 3.32 8.14 -0.20
C ARG A 4 3.13 6.76 -0.81
N LEU A 5 3.26 6.70 -2.13
CA LEU A 5 3.38 5.45 -2.86
C LEU A 5 4.86 5.06 -2.90
N HIS A 6 5.17 3.85 -2.47
CA HIS A 6 6.46 3.21 -2.74
C HIS A 6 6.28 2.11 -3.77
N VAL A 7 7.25 1.99 -4.68
CA VAL A 7 7.30 0.92 -5.66
C VAL A 7 8.71 0.39 -5.68
N HIS A 8 8.87 -0.92 -5.48
CA HIS A 8 10.17 -1.55 -5.35
C HIS A 8 10.24 -2.83 -6.19
N HIS A 9 11.39 -3.05 -6.81
CA HIS A 9 11.65 -4.28 -7.56
C HIS A 9 12.04 -5.40 -6.61
N VAL A 10 11.41 -6.56 -6.75
CA VAL A 10 11.65 -7.70 -5.85
C VAL A 10 12.81 -8.54 -6.38
N ARG A 11 13.62 -9.10 -5.47
CA ARG A 11 14.75 -9.96 -5.84
C ARG A 11 14.32 -11.20 -6.65
N SER A 12 13.15 -11.75 -6.37
CA SER A 12 12.55 -12.88 -7.10
C SER A 12 12.03 -12.50 -8.50
N GLY A 13 12.10 -11.23 -8.87
CA GLY A 13 11.49 -10.68 -10.08
C GLY A 13 10.12 -10.07 -9.80
N GLY A 14 9.75 -9.11 -10.65
CA GLY A 14 8.50 -8.36 -10.53
C GLY A 14 8.61 -7.15 -9.60
N TRP A 15 7.48 -6.52 -9.34
CA TRP A 15 7.37 -5.28 -8.58
C TRP A 15 6.34 -5.40 -7.46
N CYS A 16 6.63 -4.78 -6.34
CA CYS A 16 5.68 -4.57 -5.26
C CYS A 16 5.37 -3.08 -5.14
N ALA A 17 4.18 -2.78 -4.66
CA ALA A 17 3.76 -1.44 -4.36
C ALA A 17 3.00 -1.38 -3.05
N ASP A 18 3.28 -0.35 -2.27
CA ASP A 18 2.68 -0.10 -0.97
C ASP A 18 2.39 1.40 -0.79
N ILE A 19 1.40 1.72 0.04
CA ILE A 19 1.03 3.08 0.40
C ILE A 19 1.11 3.27 1.91
N ASP A 20 1.97 4.18 2.31
CA ASP A 20 2.32 4.47 3.69
C ASP A 20 2.21 5.96 4.02
N ASP A 21 2.32 6.31 5.30
CA ASP A 21 2.44 7.68 5.76
C ASP A 21 3.83 8.01 6.33
N ASP A 22 4.04 9.27 6.69
CA ASP A 22 5.33 9.73 7.25
C ASP A 22 5.66 9.11 8.63
N ASN A 23 4.69 8.50 9.32
CA ASN A 23 4.89 7.86 10.63
C ASN A 23 5.26 6.38 10.50
N ASP A 24 5.10 5.79 9.32
CA ASP A 24 5.41 4.40 9.02
C ASP A 24 6.12 4.30 7.67
N ARG A 25 7.38 4.75 7.61
CA ARG A 25 8.10 4.97 6.33
C ARG A 25 8.58 3.68 5.64
N GLN A 26 8.45 2.53 6.29
CA GLN A 26 8.72 1.21 5.73
C GLN A 26 7.46 0.38 5.96
N PRO A 27 7.11 -0.58 5.08
CA PRO A 27 5.78 -1.16 5.07
C PRO A 27 5.64 -2.23 6.18
N ASP A 28 5.67 -1.80 7.43
CA ASP A 28 5.32 -2.63 8.59
C ASP A 28 3.80 -2.66 8.75
N ASP A 29 3.10 -1.53 8.54
CA ASP A 29 1.64 -1.45 8.61
C ASP A 29 1.00 -0.52 7.55
N PRO A 30 1.07 -0.90 6.27
CA PRO A 30 0.62 -0.05 5.17
C PRO A 30 -0.88 0.11 5.09
N TYR A 31 -1.35 1.18 4.43
CA TYR A 31 -2.77 1.37 4.09
C TYR A 31 -3.20 0.51 2.90
N TRP A 32 -2.26 0.14 2.05
CA TRP A 32 -2.45 -0.74 0.90
C TRP A 32 -1.10 -1.37 0.53
N CYS A 33 -1.09 -2.65 0.16
CA CYS A 33 0.10 -3.34 -0.31
C CYS A 33 -0.28 -4.47 -1.26
N VAL A 34 0.40 -4.57 -2.39
CA VAL A 34 0.26 -5.65 -3.37
C VAL A 34 1.62 -6.01 -3.95
N ASP A 35 1.88 -7.31 -4.09
CA ASP A 35 3.10 -7.87 -4.62
C ASP A 35 2.93 -8.44 -6.05
N HIS A 36 4.05 -8.89 -6.63
CA HIS A 36 4.09 -9.65 -7.90
C HIS A 36 3.54 -8.94 -9.16
N TRP A 37 3.62 -7.62 -9.26
CA TRP A 37 3.33 -6.91 -10.51
C TRP A 37 4.34 -7.28 -11.61
N PRO A 38 3.88 -7.58 -12.84
CA PRO A 38 4.77 -8.00 -13.93
C PRO A 38 5.62 -6.85 -14.46
N THR A 39 5.17 -5.60 -14.34
CA THR A 39 5.89 -4.41 -14.83
C THR A 39 5.81 -3.25 -13.85
N LEU A 40 6.82 -2.36 -13.87
CA LEU A 40 6.84 -1.12 -13.10
C LEU A 40 5.61 -0.25 -13.42
N GLU A 41 5.25 -0.17 -14.70
CA GLU A 41 4.08 0.58 -15.16
C GLU A 41 2.79 0.08 -14.51
N SER A 42 2.56 -1.23 -14.51
CA SER A 42 1.37 -1.81 -13.88
C SER A 42 1.28 -1.51 -12.38
N ALA A 43 2.42 -1.61 -11.67
CA ALA A 43 2.52 -1.28 -10.26
C ALA A 43 2.24 0.22 -10.00
N LEU A 44 2.80 1.11 -10.82
CA LEU A 44 2.58 2.56 -10.72
C LEU A 44 1.14 2.95 -11.02
N VAL A 45 0.53 2.39 -12.07
CA VAL A 45 -0.86 2.69 -12.44
C VAL A 45 -1.81 2.28 -11.31
N ALA A 46 -1.66 1.06 -10.79
CA ALA A 46 -2.47 0.57 -9.68
C ALA A 46 -2.25 1.40 -8.40
N GLY A 47 -0.98 1.64 -8.03
CA GLY A 47 -0.61 2.40 -6.84
C GLY A 47 -1.10 3.85 -6.89
N CYS A 48 -0.97 4.54 -8.03
CA CYS A 48 -1.49 5.89 -8.20
C CYS A 48 -3.01 5.95 -8.11
N ALA A 49 -3.71 4.97 -8.71
CA ALA A 49 -5.17 4.90 -8.63
C ALA A 49 -5.65 4.69 -7.19
N GLU A 50 -4.96 3.84 -6.42
CA GLU A 50 -5.30 3.61 -5.02
C GLU A 50 -4.94 4.80 -4.12
N LEU A 51 -3.78 5.41 -4.35
CA LEU A 51 -3.38 6.63 -3.64
C LEU A 51 -4.42 7.74 -3.82
N ALA A 52 -4.93 7.94 -5.04
CA ALA A 52 -5.97 8.92 -5.32
C ALA A 52 -7.27 8.67 -4.52
N LYS A 53 -7.63 7.41 -4.26
CA LYS A 53 -8.78 7.08 -3.39
C LYS A 53 -8.47 7.39 -1.93
N LEU A 54 -7.32 6.91 -1.44
CA LEU A 54 -6.94 7.02 -0.02
C LEU A 54 -6.76 8.48 0.41
N VAL A 55 -6.21 9.36 -0.43
CA VAL A 55 -6.05 10.79 -0.08
C VAL A 55 -7.38 11.53 0.08
N THR A 56 -8.48 10.99 -0.46
CA THR A 56 -9.84 11.55 -0.29
C THR A 56 -10.62 10.88 0.84
N THR A 57 -10.09 9.81 1.43
CA THR A 57 -10.75 9.07 2.52
C THR A 57 -10.49 9.78 3.84
N SER A 58 -11.54 10.07 4.62
CA SER A 58 -11.41 10.84 5.86
C SER A 58 -10.61 10.14 6.96
N ALA A 59 -10.63 8.80 6.99
CA ALA A 59 -9.93 7.98 7.95
C ALA A 59 -9.58 6.63 7.28
N PRO A 60 -8.54 6.60 6.43
CA PRO A 60 -8.11 5.36 5.81
C PRO A 60 -7.63 4.38 6.89
N ILE A 61 -7.92 3.10 6.68
CA ILE A 61 -7.63 2.04 7.65
C ILE A 61 -6.37 1.32 7.18
N ARG A 62 -5.48 1.03 8.13
CA ARG A 62 -4.27 0.26 7.86
C ARG A 62 -4.60 -1.21 7.59
N VAL A 63 -3.78 -1.89 6.81
CA VAL A 63 -3.97 -3.31 6.48
C VAL A 63 -3.99 -4.14 7.77
N SER A 64 -3.22 -3.76 8.80
CA SER A 64 -3.28 -4.44 10.09
C SER A 64 -4.66 -4.44 10.73
N GLY A 65 -5.38 -3.33 10.62
CA GLY A 65 -6.72 -3.17 11.19
C GLY A 65 -7.73 -4.17 10.64
N TYR A 66 -7.51 -4.70 9.43
CA TYR A 66 -8.34 -5.77 8.88
C TYR A 66 -8.13 -7.12 9.58
N TYR A 67 -6.89 -7.47 9.96
CA TYR A 67 -6.67 -8.73 10.69
C TYR A 67 -7.25 -8.66 12.10
N GLU A 68 -7.19 -7.51 12.78
CA GLU A 68 -7.74 -7.37 14.14
C GLU A 68 -9.26 -7.53 14.14
N ALA A 69 -9.95 -6.94 13.16
CA ALA A 69 -11.39 -7.07 13.02
C ALA A 69 -11.84 -8.50 12.71
N VAL A 70 -11.06 -9.26 11.92
CA VAL A 70 -11.34 -10.67 11.60
C VAL A 70 -11.09 -11.59 12.80
N LEU A 71 -10.08 -11.31 13.63
CA LEU A 71 -9.78 -12.11 14.82
C LEU A 71 -10.76 -11.86 15.98
N ALA A 72 -11.48 -10.74 15.96
CA ALA A 72 -12.46 -10.36 16.97
C ALA A 72 -13.91 -10.83 16.67
N ALA A 73 -14.14 -11.54 15.55
CA ALA A 73 -15.43 -12.03 15.08
C ALA A 73 -15.56 -13.56 15.22
#